data_AF-A0A3M0NFB7-F1
#
_entry.id   AF-A0A3M0NFB7-F1
#
_cell.length_a   1.000
_cell.length_b   1.000
_cell.length_c   1.000
_cell.angle_alpha   90.00
_cell.angle_beta   90.00
_cell.angle_gamma   90.00
#
_symmetry.space_group_name_H-M   'P 1'
#
loop_
_entity.id
_entity.type
_entity.pdbx_description
1 polymer ?
#
loop_
_entity_poly.entity_id
_entity_poly.type
_entity_poly.pdbx_seq_one_letter_code
_entity_poly.pdbx_strand_id
1 'polypeptide(L)'
;MKKAKLIKLISLAAIFLGIGSIGLAAGARDVNASNEDETVLTPPEVAVETGNEYGVLKKEVFPKSWKGYWGGKSDYRYIIREGFGDVYGNCTIVEYGYVKGTHNYPWQMPEEWKKKCVANRLYLHATRRTWVSNAGITWAILGYPLSEPIQKDDIAITCRTETIKGKKYRVMFEANPKNFKVTSQYFRTKKLTKKYAHHQFKDMEYSAKF
;
A
#
# COMPACT_ATOMS: atom_id res chain seq x y z
N MET A 1 47.52 9.63 19.19
CA MET A 1 46.37 9.76 20.10
C MET A 1 45.86 11.20 20.08
N LYS A 2 44.73 11.46 19.41
CA LYS A 2 44.02 12.75 19.49
C LYS A 2 42.54 12.47 19.78
N LYS A 3 42.02 13.20 20.75
CA LYS A 3 40.84 12.92 21.57
C LYS A 3 39.54 13.02 20.75
N ALA A 4 38.64 12.07 20.98
CA ALA A 4 37.25 12.11 20.56
C ALA A 4 36.52 13.32 21.20
N LYS A 5 35.75 14.07 20.41
CA LYS A 5 34.77 15.04 20.92
C LYS A 5 33.41 14.36 20.96
N LEU A 6 32.97 14.10 22.19
CA LEU A 6 31.62 13.73 22.59
C LEU A 6 30.73 14.97 22.42
N ILE A 7 29.62 14.89 21.67
CA ILE A 7 28.57 15.91 21.71
C ILE A 7 27.36 15.30 22.44
N LYS A 8 27.00 15.93 23.55
CA LYS A 8 25.89 15.58 24.44
C LYS A 8 24.54 16.06 23.88
N LEU A 9 23.52 15.29 24.23
CA LEU A 9 22.06 15.50 24.13
C LEU A 9 21.58 16.93 24.43
N ILE A 10 20.48 17.30 23.78
CA ILE A 10 19.44 18.15 24.39
C ILE A 10 18.13 17.38 24.38
N SER A 11 17.69 17.01 25.58
CA SER A 11 16.38 16.52 25.95
C SER A 11 15.35 17.64 25.92
N LEU A 12 14.15 17.39 25.39
CA LEU A 12 12.97 18.15 25.76
C LEU A 12 11.83 17.18 26.10
N ALA A 13 11.66 16.94 27.39
CA ALA A 13 10.47 16.34 27.96
C ALA A 13 9.45 17.46 28.19
N ALA A 14 8.25 17.34 27.64
CA ALA A 14 7.12 18.18 28.02
C ALA A 14 6.15 17.34 28.85
N ILE A 15 6.06 17.72 30.11
CA ILE A 15 5.12 17.25 31.13
C ILE A 15 3.76 17.89 30.83
N PHE A 16 2.67 17.13 30.86
CA PHE A 16 1.37 17.66 31.26
C PHE A 16 0.68 16.71 32.26
N LEU A 17 0.35 17.31 33.40
CA LEU A 17 -0.33 16.77 34.58
C LEU A 17 -1.86 16.95 34.45
N GLY A 18 -2.61 16.06 35.11
CA GLY A 18 -4.04 16.23 35.45
C GLY A 18 -4.77 14.89 35.45
N ILE A 19 -4.77 14.10 36.53
CA ILE A 19 -5.73 14.08 37.67
C ILE A 19 -7.18 13.98 37.16
N GLY A 20 -8.05 13.05 37.52
CA GLY A 20 -8.14 11.94 38.49
C GLY A 20 -9.61 11.48 38.43
N SER A 21 -9.93 10.19 38.58
CA SER A 21 -10.50 9.68 39.83
C SER A 21 -10.66 8.16 39.79
N ILE A 22 -10.37 7.53 40.92
CA ILE A 22 -10.50 6.10 41.22
C ILE A 22 -11.97 5.78 41.52
N GLY A 23 -12.48 4.68 40.95
CA GLY A 23 -13.69 4.00 41.40
C GLY A 23 -13.55 2.49 41.20
N LEU A 24 -13.29 1.76 42.29
CA LEU A 24 -13.34 0.29 42.32
C LEU A 24 -14.80 -0.17 42.43
N ALA A 25 -15.23 -1.07 41.54
CA ALA A 25 -16.22 -2.09 41.84
C ALA A 25 -15.94 -3.33 40.98
N ALA A 26 -15.83 -4.48 41.64
CA ALA A 26 -15.48 -5.77 41.07
C ALA A 26 -16.68 -6.46 40.39
N GLY A 27 -16.40 -7.30 39.38
CA GLY A 27 -17.27 -8.41 38.99
C GLY A 27 -17.41 -8.67 37.50
N ALA A 28 -17.21 -9.93 37.12
CA ALA A 28 -17.53 -10.59 35.85
C ALA A 28 -16.59 -10.36 34.64
N ARG A 29 -15.99 -11.47 34.21
CA ARG A 29 -15.40 -11.67 32.89
C ARG A 29 -16.52 -11.70 31.85
N ASP A 30 -16.39 -10.92 30.78
CA ASP A 30 -16.64 -11.38 29.42
C ASP A 30 -16.12 -10.39 28.36
N VAL A 31 -15.67 -10.97 27.26
CA VAL A 31 -15.37 -10.40 25.95
C VAL A 31 -16.16 -9.14 25.57
N ASN A 32 -15.47 -8.02 25.30
CA ASN A 32 -15.71 -7.25 24.07
C ASN A 32 -14.72 -6.12 23.82
N ALA A 33 -14.69 -5.76 22.54
CA ALA A 33 -13.97 -4.67 21.89
C ALA A 33 -14.26 -3.24 22.42
N SER A 34 -13.31 -2.34 22.18
CA SER A 34 -13.48 -0.94 21.73
C SER A 34 -12.07 -0.35 21.58
N ASN A 35 -11.59 -0.08 20.36
CA ASN A 35 -11.74 1.18 19.62
C ASN A 35 -11.46 2.41 20.49
N GLU A 36 -10.36 3.13 20.22
CA GLU A 36 -10.42 4.38 19.46
C GLU A 36 -9.02 4.87 19.03
N ASP A 37 -9.05 5.67 17.96
CA ASP A 37 -8.00 6.15 17.08
C ASP A 37 -6.70 6.66 17.71
N GLU A 38 -5.58 6.18 17.16
CA GLU A 38 -4.51 7.07 16.73
C GLU A 38 -4.00 6.59 15.38
N THR A 39 -4.13 7.44 14.37
CA THR A 39 -3.50 7.30 13.07
C THR A 39 -1.98 7.29 13.27
N VAL A 40 -1.42 6.11 13.49
CA VAL A 40 0.02 5.91 13.33
C VAL A 40 0.30 6.04 11.83
N LEU A 41 0.65 7.25 11.42
CA LEU A 41 1.50 7.46 10.25
C LEU A 41 2.75 6.63 10.50
N THR A 42 2.75 5.41 9.98
CA THR A 42 3.98 4.62 9.87
C THR A 42 4.99 5.55 9.23
N PRO A 43 6.15 5.84 9.86
CA PRO A 43 7.12 6.74 9.28
C PRO A 43 7.46 6.25 7.86
N PRO A 44 7.61 7.15 6.87
CA PRO A 44 7.95 6.75 5.52
C PRO A 44 9.20 5.87 5.61
N GLU A 45 9.13 4.72 4.95
CA GLU A 45 10.26 3.82 4.74
C GLU A 45 11.49 4.67 4.42
N VAL A 46 12.52 4.59 5.27
CA VAL A 46 13.68 5.49 5.25
C VAL A 46 14.16 5.67 3.81
N ALA A 47 14.10 6.91 3.31
CA ALA A 47 14.43 7.22 1.93
C ALA A 47 15.90 6.85 1.67
N VAL A 48 16.11 5.77 0.91
CA VAL A 48 17.45 5.29 0.54
C VAL A 48 17.82 5.89 -0.82
N GLU A 49 19.01 6.49 -0.94
CA GLU A 49 19.58 6.78 -2.26
C GLU A 49 19.67 5.48 -3.06
N THR A 50 19.08 5.46 -4.24
CA THR A 50 18.90 4.19 -4.98
C THR A 50 20.15 3.68 -5.67
N GLY A 51 21.24 4.47 -5.63
CA GLY A 51 22.48 4.19 -6.32
C GLY A 51 22.41 4.33 -7.84
N ASN A 52 21.25 4.64 -8.44
CA ASN A 52 21.10 4.86 -9.90
C ASN A 52 20.52 6.22 -10.26
N GLU A 53 20.84 6.67 -11.48
CA GLU A 53 20.44 7.97 -12.05
C GLU A 53 18.92 8.14 -12.25
N TYR A 54 18.13 7.09 -11.99
CA TYR A 54 16.68 7.07 -12.21
C TYR A 54 15.87 6.95 -10.92
N GLY A 55 16.53 6.87 -9.76
CA GLY A 55 15.83 6.75 -8.49
C GLY A 55 15.09 5.43 -8.30
N VAL A 56 15.45 4.35 -9.02
CA VAL A 56 14.74 3.04 -8.97
C VAL A 56 15.33 2.12 -7.89
N LEU A 57 14.53 1.60 -6.96
CA LEU A 57 14.94 0.57 -6.00
C LEU A 57 14.49 -0.83 -6.45
N LYS A 58 15.41 -1.79 -6.40
CA LYS A 58 15.08 -3.22 -6.55
C LYS A 58 14.74 -3.80 -5.17
N LYS A 59 13.45 -4.00 -4.89
CA LYS A 59 12.95 -4.69 -3.69
C LYS A 59 11.87 -5.70 -4.05
N GLU A 60 11.54 -6.59 -3.11
CA GLU A 60 10.39 -7.48 -3.29
C GLU A 60 9.09 -6.67 -3.45
N VAL A 61 8.45 -6.89 -4.60
CA VAL A 61 7.31 -6.13 -5.12
C VAL A 61 6.00 -6.39 -4.37
N PHE A 62 5.76 -7.63 -3.93
CA PHE A 62 4.60 -7.99 -3.12
C PHE A 62 4.95 -9.15 -2.19
N PRO A 63 4.26 -9.28 -1.03
CA PRO A 63 4.39 -10.44 -0.16
C PRO A 63 4.13 -11.73 -0.94
N LYS A 64 4.87 -12.81 -0.64
CA LYS A 64 4.68 -14.12 -1.28
C LYS A 64 3.22 -14.60 -1.24
N SER A 65 2.50 -14.25 -0.18
CA SER A 65 1.09 -14.62 0.02
C SER A 65 0.10 -13.89 -0.90
N TRP A 66 0.51 -12.80 -1.55
CA TRP A 66 -0.26 -12.08 -2.57
C TRP A 66 -0.04 -12.66 -3.97
N LYS A 67 1.12 -13.28 -4.22
CA LYS A 67 1.52 -13.82 -5.53
C LYS A 67 0.57 -14.92 -6.01
N GLY A 68 0.30 -14.96 -7.31
CA GLY A 68 -0.52 -15.95 -7.99
C GLY A 68 -1.69 -15.34 -8.78
N TYR A 69 -2.60 -16.21 -9.20
CA TYR A 69 -3.78 -15.87 -9.99
C TYR A 69 -4.96 -15.43 -9.12
N TRP A 70 -5.72 -14.47 -9.64
CA TRP A 70 -6.86 -13.86 -8.98
C TRP A 70 -7.99 -13.64 -10.01
N GLY A 71 -9.09 -14.38 -9.87
CA GLY A 71 -10.24 -14.28 -10.77
C GLY A 71 -11.39 -13.47 -10.19
N GLY A 72 -11.83 -12.48 -10.97
CA GLY A 72 -12.97 -11.62 -10.70
C GLY A 72 -14.19 -12.01 -11.54
N LYS A 73 -15.26 -11.22 -11.42
CA LYS A 73 -16.52 -11.46 -12.14
C LYS A 73 -16.35 -11.36 -13.66
N SER A 74 -15.59 -10.38 -14.12
CA SER A 74 -15.47 -10.03 -15.54
C SER A 74 -14.04 -10.14 -16.08
N ASP A 75 -13.06 -10.31 -15.20
CA ASP A 75 -11.65 -10.19 -15.53
C ASP A 75 -10.77 -10.99 -14.56
N TYR A 76 -9.46 -10.93 -14.82
CA TYR A 76 -8.44 -11.62 -14.05
C TYR A 76 -7.27 -10.69 -13.76
N ARG A 77 -6.62 -10.96 -12.63
CA ARG A 77 -5.40 -10.31 -12.20
C ARG A 77 -4.34 -11.34 -11.87
N TYR A 78 -3.09 -10.95 -12.07
CA TYR A 78 -1.92 -11.76 -11.82
C TYR A 78 -0.95 -10.95 -10.99
N ILE A 79 -0.61 -11.48 -9.82
CA ILE A 79 0.52 -10.96 -9.03
C ILE A 79 1.68 -11.92 -9.24
N ILE A 80 2.62 -11.54 -10.08
CA ILE A 80 3.80 -12.35 -10.41
C ILE A 80 5.03 -11.84 -9.64
N ARG A 81 6.20 -12.47 -9.83
CA ARG A 81 7.39 -12.19 -9.00
C ARG A 81 7.78 -10.71 -8.97
N GLU A 82 7.68 -10.05 -10.12
CA GLU A 82 8.18 -8.69 -10.34
C GLU A 82 7.07 -7.73 -10.79
N GLY A 83 5.82 -8.17 -10.80
CA GLY A 83 4.79 -7.46 -11.54
C GLY A 83 3.36 -7.69 -11.07
N PHE A 84 2.53 -6.78 -11.54
CA PHE A 84 1.08 -6.87 -11.50
C PHE A 84 0.59 -6.86 -12.94
N GLY A 85 -0.27 -7.81 -13.29
CA GLY A 85 -0.78 -7.94 -14.65
C GLY A 85 -2.26 -8.21 -14.67
N ASP A 86 -2.84 -7.96 -15.83
CA ASP A 86 -4.19 -8.35 -16.20
C ASP A 86 -4.15 -9.17 -17.49
N VAL A 87 -5.27 -9.25 -18.21
CA VAL A 87 -5.35 -9.97 -19.49
C VAL A 87 -4.67 -9.23 -20.65
N TYR A 88 -4.36 -7.94 -20.50
CA TYR A 88 -3.81 -7.07 -21.54
C TYR A 88 -2.29 -6.85 -21.39
N GLY A 89 -1.72 -7.12 -20.22
CA GLY A 89 -0.26 -7.12 -20.06
C GLY A 89 0.21 -7.22 -18.61
N ASN A 90 1.53 -7.38 -18.46
CA ASN A 90 2.19 -7.33 -17.17
C ASN A 90 2.90 -5.99 -17.02
N CYS A 91 2.65 -5.30 -15.92
CA CYS A 91 3.44 -4.15 -15.50
C CYS A 91 4.48 -4.59 -14.48
N THR A 92 5.73 -4.20 -14.71
CA THR A 92 6.80 -4.33 -13.72
C THR A 92 6.52 -3.35 -12.60
N ILE A 93 6.48 -3.82 -11.36
CA ILE A 93 6.36 -2.94 -10.22
C ILE A 93 7.74 -2.54 -9.74
N VAL A 94 7.89 -1.25 -9.49
CA VAL A 94 9.13 -0.63 -9.07
C VAL A 94 8.87 0.21 -7.84
N GLU A 95 9.88 0.28 -6.97
CA GLU A 95 9.90 1.21 -5.86
C GLU A 95 10.85 2.34 -6.20
N TYR A 96 10.63 3.52 -5.65
CA TYR A 96 11.43 4.71 -5.95
C TYR A 96 11.99 5.34 -4.69
N GLY A 97 13.26 5.71 -4.77
CA GLY A 97 13.95 6.59 -3.83
C GLY A 97 14.37 7.88 -4.53
N TYR A 98 15.32 8.59 -3.94
CA TYR A 98 15.83 9.83 -4.54
C TYR A 98 16.64 9.56 -5.81
N VAL A 99 16.48 10.43 -6.81
CA VAL A 99 17.30 10.45 -8.02
C VAL A 99 18.73 10.80 -7.63
N LYS A 100 19.71 10.00 -8.07
CA LYS A 100 21.12 10.15 -7.71
C LYS A 100 21.61 11.59 -7.86
N GLY A 101 22.28 12.10 -6.83
CA GLY A 101 22.80 13.47 -6.80
C GLY A 101 21.73 14.53 -6.52
N THR A 102 20.52 14.11 -6.13
CA THR A 102 19.42 15.00 -5.76
C THR A 102 18.72 14.47 -4.49
N HIS A 103 17.90 15.31 -3.87
CA HIS A 103 16.96 14.90 -2.82
C HIS A 103 15.50 14.85 -3.34
N ASN A 104 15.35 14.64 -4.65
CA ASN A 104 14.06 14.63 -5.33
C ASN A 104 13.69 13.21 -5.76
N TYR A 105 12.42 12.84 -5.58
CA TYR A 105 11.85 11.65 -6.21
C TYR A 105 11.65 11.87 -7.72
N PRO A 106 11.50 10.81 -8.54
CA PRO A 106 11.32 10.95 -9.99
C PRO A 106 10.17 11.86 -10.43
N TRP A 107 9.06 11.89 -9.69
CA TRP A 107 7.93 12.77 -9.98
C TRP A 107 8.16 14.24 -9.59
N GLN A 108 9.16 14.53 -8.74
CA GLN A 108 9.57 15.88 -8.35
C GLN A 108 10.64 16.46 -9.29
N MET A 109 11.18 15.65 -10.20
CA MET A 109 12.19 16.11 -11.15
C MET A 109 11.60 17.09 -12.18
N PRO A 110 12.42 17.99 -12.76
CA PRO A 110 11.98 18.89 -13.81
C PRO A 110 11.40 18.18 -15.03
N GLU A 111 10.48 18.83 -15.74
CA GLU A 111 9.77 18.26 -16.88
C GLU A 111 10.71 17.78 -18.01
N GLU A 112 11.81 18.50 -18.28
CA GLU A 112 12.80 18.08 -19.27
C GLU A 112 13.49 16.75 -18.91
N TRP A 113 13.72 16.50 -17.61
CA TRP A 113 14.24 15.21 -17.15
C TRP A 113 13.21 14.09 -17.33
N LYS A 114 11.93 14.37 -17.04
CA LYS A 114 10.82 13.42 -17.25
C LYS A 114 10.67 13.06 -18.72
N LYS A 115 10.67 14.05 -19.62
CA LYS A 115 10.64 13.84 -21.08
C LYS A 115 11.78 12.96 -21.56
N LYS A 116 13.00 13.18 -21.07
CA LYS A 116 14.16 12.32 -21.37
C LYS A 116 13.92 10.88 -20.93
N CYS A 117 13.35 10.67 -19.75
CA CYS A 117 13.03 9.32 -19.27
C CYS A 117 11.99 8.61 -20.14
N VAL A 118 10.96 9.34 -20.58
CA VAL A 118 9.92 8.83 -21.48
C VAL A 118 10.50 8.48 -22.85
N ALA A 119 11.31 9.38 -23.43
CA ALA A 119 11.97 9.16 -24.72
C ALA A 119 12.87 7.92 -24.71
N ASN A 120 13.56 7.67 -23.59
CA ASN A 120 14.40 6.50 -23.38
C ASN A 120 13.63 5.25 -22.92
N ARG A 121 12.29 5.31 -22.86
CA ARG A 121 11.41 4.19 -22.47
C ARG A 121 11.72 3.59 -21.09
N LEU A 122 12.32 4.36 -20.18
CA LEU A 122 12.80 3.84 -18.89
C LEU A 122 11.70 3.33 -17.97
N TYR A 123 10.49 3.87 -18.11
CA TYR A 123 9.31 3.49 -17.32
C TYR A 123 8.21 2.84 -18.16
N LEU A 124 8.57 2.35 -19.35
CA LEU A 124 7.63 1.64 -20.19
C LEU A 124 7.20 0.35 -19.47
N HIS A 125 5.88 0.15 -19.35
CA HIS A 125 5.28 -0.96 -18.60
C HIS A 125 5.73 -1.03 -17.12
N ALA A 126 6.11 0.11 -16.52
CA ALA A 126 6.49 0.17 -15.12
C ALA A 126 5.46 0.95 -14.29
N THR A 127 5.25 0.51 -13.05
CA THR A 127 4.33 1.13 -12.12
C THR A 127 5.02 1.30 -10.77
N ARG A 128 4.95 2.50 -10.20
CA ARG A 128 5.35 2.74 -8.81
C ARG A 128 4.39 2.01 -7.89
N ARG A 129 4.91 1.32 -6.89
CA ARG A 129 4.16 0.91 -5.71
C ARG A 129 4.36 1.88 -4.55
N THR A 130 3.27 2.23 -3.88
CA THR A 130 3.29 2.98 -2.62
C THR A 130 2.43 2.26 -1.59
N TRP A 131 2.98 1.96 -0.42
CA TRP A 131 2.22 1.36 0.68
C TRP A 131 1.50 2.45 1.48
N VAL A 132 0.21 2.27 1.71
CA VAL A 132 -0.61 3.17 2.51
C VAL A 132 -1.47 2.36 3.46
N SER A 133 -1.53 2.79 4.72
CA SER A 133 -2.46 2.23 5.70
C SER A 133 -3.68 3.15 5.82
N ASN A 134 -4.88 2.59 5.63
CA ASN A 134 -6.15 3.29 5.80
C ASN A 134 -7.12 2.39 6.56
N ALA A 135 -7.72 2.91 7.65
CA ALA A 135 -8.63 2.18 8.53
C ALA A 135 -8.08 0.79 8.98
N GLY A 136 -6.80 0.72 9.34
CA GLY A 136 -6.14 -0.53 9.74
C GLY A 136 -5.89 -1.54 8.61
N ILE A 137 -6.14 -1.15 7.35
CA ILE A 137 -5.89 -1.98 6.16
C ILE A 137 -4.69 -1.42 5.41
N THR A 138 -3.72 -2.29 5.12
CA THR A 138 -2.58 -1.96 4.26
C THR A 138 -2.95 -2.16 2.80
N TRP A 139 -2.80 -1.09 2.02
CA TRP A 139 -3.04 -1.01 0.58
C TRP A 139 -1.72 -0.79 -0.16
N ALA A 140 -1.57 -1.43 -1.30
CA ALA A 140 -0.56 -1.09 -2.29
C ALA A 140 -1.21 -0.24 -3.38
N ILE A 141 -0.80 1.01 -3.49
CA ILE A 141 -1.22 1.91 -4.56
C ILE A 141 -0.23 1.77 -5.71
N LEU A 142 -0.76 1.49 -6.90
CA LEU A 142 -0.06 1.26 -8.13
C LEU A 142 -0.32 2.45 -9.07
N GLY A 143 0.71 3.24 -9.36
CA GLY A 143 0.59 4.45 -10.16
C GLY A 143 1.77 4.71 -11.10
N TYR A 144 1.63 5.68 -12.00
CA TYR A 144 2.69 6.01 -12.94
C TYR A 144 3.95 6.54 -12.22
N PRO A 145 5.16 6.08 -12.56
CA PRO A 145 6.39 6.52 -11.89
C PRO A 145 6.69 8.01 -11.84
N LEU A 146 6.26 8.75 -12.86
CA LEU A 146 6.57 10.19 -13.00
C LEU A 146 5.42 11.09 -12.56
N SER A 147 4.29 10.52 -12.13
CA SER A 147 3.18 11.27 -11.53
C SER A 147 3.35 11.35 -10.01
N GLU A 148 2.77 12.37 -9.39
CA GLU A 148 2.68 12.46 -7.93
C GLU A 148 2.03 11.19 -7.34
N PRO A 149 2.39 10.77 -6.12
CA PRO A 149 1.71 9.68 -5.42
C PRO A 149 0.20 9.89 -5.31
N ILE A 150 -0.57 8.82 -5.51
CA ILE A 150 -2.03 8.76 -5.29
C ILE A 150 -2.79 9.65 -6.27
N GLN A 151 -2.77 9.26 -7.54
CA GLN A 151 -3.61 9.87 -8.58
C GLN A 151 -4.99 9.23 -8.65
N LYS A 152 -5.93 9.90 -9.34
CA LYS A 152 -7.29 9.39 -9.53
C LYS A 152 -7.32 8.06 -10.30
N ASP A 153 -6.39 7.89 -11.24
CA ASP A 153 -6.33 6.76 -12.16
C ASP A 153 -5.34 5.68 -11.68
N ASP A 154 -4.76 5.85 -10.49
CA ASP A 154 -3.99 4.80 -9.83
C ASP A 154 -4.93 3.68 -9.33
N ILE A 155 -4.37 2.50 -9.04
CA ILE A 155 -5.13 1.35 -8.53
C ILE A 155 -4.66 1.06 -7.10
N ALA A 156 -5.56 1.00 -6.13
CA ALA A 156 -5.25 0.50 -4.80
C ALA A 156 -5.61 -0.98 -4.69
N ILE A 157 -4.68 -1.82 -4.25
CA ILE A 157 -4.91 -3.26 -4.06
C ILE A 157 -4.57 -3.71 -2.64
N THR A 158 -5.36 -4.65 -2.12
CA THR A 158 -5.04 -5.36 -0.88
C THR A 158 -5.45 -6.83 -0.96
N CYS A 159 -4.71 -7.72 -0.29
CA CYS A 159 -5.09 -9.13 -0.15
C CYS A 159 -5.32 -9.46 1.32
N ARG A 160 -6.54 -9.85 1.67
CA ARG A 160 -6.95 -10.16 3.05
C ARG A 160 -7.61 -11.52 3.15
N THR A 161 -7.76 -11.99 4.39
CA THR A 161 -8.54 -13.19 4.69
C THR A 161 -9.91 -12.77 5.18
N GLU A 162 -10.94 -13.17 4.44
CA GLU A 162 -12.33 -12.85 4.70
C GLU A 162 -13.14 -14.11 5.02
N THR A 163 -14.22 -13.96 5.80
CA THR A 163 -15.08 -15.08 6.16
C THR A 163 -16.36 -15.05 5.34
N ILE A 164 -16.62 -16.13 4.59
CA ILE A 164 -17.85 -16.30 3.80
C ILE A 164 -18.54 -17.58 4.27
N LYS A 165 -19.74 -17.45 4.86
CA LYS A 165 -20.50 -18.58 5.41
C LYS A 165 -19.67 -19.44 6.39
N GLY A 166 -18.98 -18.78 7.32
CA GLY A 166 -18.14 -19.43 8.34
C GLY A 166 -16.80 -20.01 7.85
N LYS A 167 -16.49 -19.90 6.55
CA LYS A 167 -15.22 -20.38 5.97
C LYS A 167 -14.32 -19.21 5.61
N LYS A 168 -13.03 -19.33 5.94
CA LYS A 168 -12.02 -18.32 5.64
C LYS A 168 -11.51 -18.49 4.21
N TYR A 169 -11.48 -17.40 3.45
CA TYR A 169 -10.97 -17.33 2.10
C TYR A 169 -10.00 -16.18 1.96
N ARG A 170 -8.96 -16.34 1.14
CA ARG A 170 -8.13 -15.20 0.76
C ARG A 170 -8.75 -14.50 -0.44
N VAL A 171 -8.91 -13.19 -0.32
CA VAL A 171 -9.57 -12.34 -1.30
C VAL A 171 -8.67 -11.17 -1.60
N MET A 172 -8.53 -10.83 -2.89
CA MET A 172 -7.89 -9.59 -3.31
C MET A 172 -8.98 -8.57 -3.60
N PHE A 173 -8.79 -7.36 -3.11
CA PHE A 173 -9.67 -6.22 -3.35
C PHE A 173 -8.91 -5.18 -4.16
N GLU A 174 -9.60 -4.64 -5.16
CA GLU A 174 -9.20 -3.40 -5.84
C GLU A 174 -10.10 -2.28 -5.37
N ALA A 175 -9.54 -1.09 -5.21
CA ALA A 175 -10.24 0.08 -4.73
C ALA A 175 -9.76 1.35 -5.43
N ASN A 176 -10.59 2.40 -5.34
CA ASN A 176 -10.17 3.74 -5.69
C ASN A 176 -9.12 4.23 -4.69
N PRO A 177 -7.95 4.71 -5.13
CA PRO A 177 -6.84 5.05 -4.24
C PRO A 177 -7.05 6.34 -3.43
N LYS A 178 -8.02 7.20 -3.79
CA LYS A 178 -8.30 8.45 -3.05
C LYS A 178 -9.19 8.25 -1.84
N ASN A 179 -10.12 7.31 -1.92
CA ASN A 179 -11.13 7.10 -0.86
C ASN A 179 -11.23 5.64 -0.40
N PHE A 180 -10.40 4.75 -0.95
CA PHE A 180 -10.34 3.33 -0.63
C PHE A 180 -11.67 2.57 -0.76
N LYS A 181 -12.63 3.12 -1.53
CA LYS A 181 -13.86 2.41 -1.87
C LYS A 181 -13.54 1.27 -2.82
N VAL A 182 -13.93 0.06 -2.44
CA VAL A 182 -13.70 -1.15 -3.23
C VAL A 182 -14.43 -1.01 -4.56
N THR A 183 -13.79 -1.41 -5.65
CA THR A 183 -14.37 -1.42 -6.98
C THR A 183 -14.51 -2.83 -7.50
N SER A 184 -13.64 -3.75 -7.05
CA SER A 184 -13.64 -5.14 -7.49
C SER A 184 -13.03 -6.08 -6.46
N GLN A 185 -13.37 -7.36 -6.60
CA GLN A 185 -12.89 -8.44 -5.74
C GLN A 185 -12.51 -9.66 -6.56
N TYR A 186 -11.50 -10.39 -6.09
CA TYR A 186 -10.92 -11.50 -6.83
C TYR A 186 -10.61 -12.68 -5.91
N PHE A 187 -10.81 -13.89 -6.44
CA PHE A 187 -10.62 -15.15 -5.74
C PHE A 187 -9.54 -16.01 -6.41
N ARG A 188 -8.88 -16.86 -5.62
CA ARG A 188 -7.73 -17.68 -6.08
C ARG A 188 -8.06 -18.76 -7.11
N THR A 189 -9.32 -19.18 -7.24
CA THR A 189 -9.67 -20.31 -8.11
C THR A 189 -10.92 -20.01 -8.93
N LYS A 190 -10.98 -20.54 -10.15
CA LYS A 190 -12.16 -20.44 -11.02
C LYS A 190 -13.45 -20.89 -10.31
N LYS A 191 -13.38 -21.92 -9.46
CA LYS A 191 -14.52 -22.41 -8.67
C LYS A 191 -15.01 -21.37 -7.67
N LEU A 192 -14.11 -20.73 -6.93
CA LEU A 192 -14.47 -19.68 -5.98
C LEU A 192 -14.97 -18.43 -6.71
N THR A 193 -14.30 -18.03 -7.79
CA THR A 193 -14.71 -16.90 -8.63
C THR A 193 -16.14 -17.09 -9.12
N LYS A 194 -16.48 -18.24 -9.72
CA LYS A 194 -17.86 -18.52 -10.17
C LYS A 194 -18.86 -18.53 -9.03
N LYS A 195 -18.50 -19.15 -7.89
CA LYS A 195 -19.40 -19.31 -6.74
C LYS A 195 -19.70 -17.99 -6.03
N TYR A 196 -18.72 -17.09 -5.96
CA TYR A 196 -18.78 -15.85 -5.17
C TYR A 196 -18.65 -14.58 -6.03
N ALA A 197 -18.92 -14.67 -7.34
CA ALA A 197 -18.81 -13.56 -8.30
C ALA A 197 -19.64 -12.32 -7.90
N HIS A 198 -20.76 -12.53 -7.21
CA HIS A 198 -21.71 -11.49 -6.79
C HIS A 198 -21.74 -11.29 -5.27
N HIS A 199 -20.85 -11.94 -4.52
CA HIS A 199 -20.80 -11.73 -3.08
C HIS A 199 -20.33 -10.31 -2.79
N GLN A 200 -20.97 -9.60 -1.87
CA GLN A 200 -20.48 -8.32 -1.36
C GLN A 200 -20.04 -8.53 0.08
N PHE A 201 -18.84 -8.08 0.41
CA PHE A 201 -18.33 -8.12 1.78
C PHE A 201 -18.95 -6.98 2.60
N LYS A 202 -19.17 -7.24 3.88
CA LYS A 202 -19.65 -6.23 4.83
C LYS A 202 -18.58 -5.14 4.99
N ASP A 203 -19.01 -3.91 5.25
CA ASP A 203 -18.13 -2.74 5.50
C ASP A 203 -17.24 -2.35 4.31
N MET A 204 -17.63 -2.79 3.11
CA MET A 204 -17.01 -2.42 1.84
C MET A 204 -18.04 -1.70 0.97
N GLU A 205 -17.70 -0.51 0.49
CA GLU A 205 -18.52 0.21 -0.49
C GLU A 205 -18.03 -0.12 -1.90
N TYR A 206 -18.88 -0.79 -2.67
CA TYR A 206 -18.61 -1.06 -4.08
C TYR A 206 -18.93 0.18 -4.91
N SER A 207 -18.00 0.63 -5.75
CA SER A 207 -18.30 1.70 -6.70
C SER A 207 -19.52 1.33 -7.54
N ALA A 208 -20.53 2.21 -7.58
CA ALA A 208 -21.83 1.94 -8.22
C ALA A 208 -21.80 1.78 -9.75
N LYS A 209 -20.61 1.80 -10.39
CA LYS A 209 -20.40 1.73 -11.84
C LYS A 209 -19.10 0.96 -12.10
N PHE A 210 -19.00 0.17 -13.18
CA PHE A 210 -19.56 0.40 -14.52
C PHE A 210 -20.41 -0.76 -15.05
#